data_AF-A0A1J0U0C2-F1
#
_entry.id   AF-A0A1J0U0C2-F1
#
_cell.length_a   1.000
_cell.length_b   1.000
_cell.length_c   1.000
_cell.angle_alpha   90.00
_cell.angle_beta   90.00
_cell.angle_gamma   90.00
#
_symmetry.space_group_name_H-M   'P 1'
#
loop_
_entity.id
_entity.type
_entity.pdbx_description
1 polymer ?
#
loop_
_entity_poly.entity_id
_entity_poly.type
_entity_poly.pdbx_seq_one_letter_code
_entity_poly.pdbx_strand_id
1 'polypeptide(L)'
;MKKVLALLNALVITTVGVGSIVSCQKVNNDNNVQVPITTENLTAFFATNNSFVYKGEFFFKDESLQSEEDTERMTSGVTTTMFRNILNQTLVKKFNIFFTYLQSDYTFRIYNMKEFNGYILNQIYNLKFDLTITSKKNNINFKQENLVLQFTETKQYDEYKWLIEYVNGYINFGKSILWQDFWGFPRFPIEVLAIINSEFPKEIYNQNNNIKVLNLISKYCTEIFSDNDLSSQWFYREKRIEVITNSYEYLGQLPETYKDGIRAKVNLTFTYLNNKELFVIKDVELWMPFFHVQL
;
A
#
# COMPACT_ATOMS: atom_id res chain seq x y z
N MET A 1 -20.17 -4.30 -48.24
CA MET A 1 -20.64 -2.90 -48.35
C MET A 1 -22.10 -2.84 -47.94
N LYS A 2 -22.42 -1.97 -46.96
CA LYS A 2 -23.75 -1.42 -46.61
C LYS A 2 -24.79 -2.44 -46.08
N LYS A 3 -25.64 -2.21 -45.08
CA LYS A 3 -25.93 -1.19 -44.05
C LYS A 3 -26.90 -1.92 -43.09
N VAL A 4 -26.65 -1.97 -41.78
CA VAL A 4 -27.30 -1.19 -40.69
C VAL A 4 -28.84 -1.18 -40.66
N LEU A 5 -29.36 -1.25 -39.42
CA LEU A 5 -30.70 -0.93 -38.86
C LEU A 5 -31.66 -2.13 -38.79
N ALA A 6 -31.91 -2.75 -37.61
CA ALA A 6 -32.54 -2.23 -36.39
C ALA A 6 -33.92 -1.60 -36.65
N LEU A 7 -34.99 -2.26 -36.22
CA LEU A 7 -36.13 -1.60 -35.57
C LEU A 7 -37.05 -2.62 -34.89
N LEU A 8 -37.33 -2.31 -33.62
CA LEU A 8 -38.34 -2.90 -32.77
C LEU A 8 -39.75 -2.81 -33.38
N ASN A 9 -40.57 -3.81 -33.08
CA ASN A 9 -41.94 -3.65 -32.55
C ASN A 9 -42.35 -5.01 -31.96
N ALA A 10 -42.35 -5.16 -30.63
CA ALA A 10 -43.40 -4.75 -29.70
C ALA A 10 -44.48 -5.85 -29.49
N LEU A 11 -44.91 -5.95 -28.24
CA LEU A 11 -46.02 -6.76 -27.69
C LEU A 11 -45.83 -8.28 -27.56
N VAL A 12 -45.39 -8.71 -26.37
CA VAL A 12 -46.28 -9.48 -25.48
C VAL A 12 -46.07 -8.97 -24.04
N ILE A 13 -47.08 -8.28 -23.54
CA ILE A 13 -47.27 -7.96 -22.12
C ILE A 13 -48.08 -9.12 -21.54
N THR A 14 -47.56 -9.79 -20.51
CA THR A 14 -48.39 -10.49 -19.52
C THR A 14 -47.73 -10.41 -18.14
N THR A 15 -48.15 -9.38 -17.41
CA THR A 15 -48.58 -9.42 -16.00
C THR A 15 -47.98 -10.49 -15.07
N VAL A 16 -47.12 -10.06 -14.13
CA VAL A 16 -47.08 -10.66 -12.79
C VAL A 16 -46.84 -9.58 -11.75
N GLY A 17 -47.78 -9.48 -10.80
CA GLY A 17 -47.52 -9.13 -9.41
C GLY A 17 -47.24 -7.66 -9.08
N VAL A 18 -48.28 -6.97 -8.60
CA VAL A 18 -48.15 -5.71 -7.84
C VAL A 18 -47.46 -6.03 -6.51
N GLY A 19 -46.12 -6.05 -6.52
CA GLY A 19 -45.28 -6.00 -5.33
C GLY A 19 -44.76 -4.57 -5.19
N SER A 20 -45.11 -3.92 -4.09
CA SER A 20 -44.79 -2.55 -3.68
C SER A 20 -43.39 -2.11 -4.13
N ILE A 21 -43.31 -1.36 -5.24
CA ILE A 21 -42.11 -0.63 -5.61
C ILE A 21 -42.06 0.56 -4.64
N VAL A 22 -41.34 0.37 -3.53
CA VAL A 22 -40.72 1.52 -2.86
C VAL A 22 -39.74 2.07 -3.89
N SER A 23 -40.18 3.14 -4.53
CA SER A 23 -39.34 4.03 -5.34
C SER A 23 -38.24 4.59 -4.43
N CYS A 24 -37.16 3.83 -4.25
CA CYS A 24 -35.86 4.45 -4.04
C CYS A 24 -35.53 5.11 -5.38
N GLN A 25 -35.95 6.38 -5.51
CA GLN A 25 -35.40 7.26 -6.51
C GLN A 25 -33.89 7.06 -6.47
N LYS A 26 -33.32 6.65 -7.61
CA LYS A 26 -31.90 6.83 -7.87
C LYS A 26 -31.69 8.33 -7.90
N VAL A 27 -31.45 8.90 -6.72
CA VAL A 27 -30.87 10.22 -6.60
C VAL A 27 -29.47 10.04 -7.18
N ASN A 28 -29.26 10.57 -8.38
CA ASN A 28 -27.92 10.91 -8.85
C ASN A 28 -27.39 11.95 -7.85
N ASN A 29 -26.78 11.47 -6.77
CA ASN A 29 -26.08 12.32 -5.81
C ASN A 29 -24.67 12.53 -6.36
N ASP A 30 -24.53 13.55 -7.20
CA ASP A 30 -23.24 14.20 -7.48
C ASP A 30 -22.70 14.97 -6.26
N ASN A 31 -23.38 14.87 -5.11
CA ASN A 31 -22.88 15.24 -3.80
C ASN A 31 -22.64 13.98 -2.97
N ASN A 32 -21.47 13.34 -3.09
CA ASN A 32 -21.02 12.36 -2.11
C ASN A 32 -20.78 13.08 -0.77
N VAL A 33 -21.83 13.26 0.02
CA VAL A 33 -21.71 13.76 1.39
C VAL A 33 -21.06 12.65 2.20
N GLN A 34 -19.76 12.78 2.43
CA GLN A 34 -19.04 11.92 3.36
C GLN A 34 -19.63 12.06 4.77
N VAL A 35 -19.70 10.93 5.49
CA VAL A 35 -20.28 10.87 6.84
C VAL A 35 -19.20 10.71 7.91
N PRO A 36 -19.41 11.14 9.16
CA PRO A 36 -18.44 10.90 10.23
C PRO A 36 -18.37 9.41 10.59
N ILE A 37 -17.25 9.00 11.18
CA ILE A 37 -17.10 7.64 11.73
C ILE A 37 -17.88 7.52 13.04
N THR A 38 -18.99 6.79 13.00
CA THR A 38 -19.79 6.35 14.15
C THR A 38 -20.04 4.85 14.04
N THR A 39 -20.39 4.18 15.14
CA THR A 39 -20.75 2.75 15.10
C THR A 39 -21.87 2.47 14.11
N GLU A 40 -22.91 3.31 14.06
CA GLU A 40 -24.05 3.17 13.13
C GLU A 40 -23.59 3.27 11.67
N ASN A 41 -22.80 4.29 11.33
CA ASN A 41 -22.32 4.48 9.95
C ASN A 41 -21.34 3.37 9.54
N LEU A 42 -20.51 2.88 10.46
CA LEU A 42 -19.62 1.73 10.22
C LEU A 42 -20.44 0.45 9.98
N THR A 43 -21.46 0.17 10.79
CA THR A 43 -22.35 -0.97 10.58
C THR A 43 -23.05 -0.88 9.22
N ALA A 44 -23.59 0.29 8.85
CA ALA A 44 -24.23 0.49 7.54
C ALA A 44 -23.24 0.32 6.37
N PHE A 45 -22.01 0.84 6.52
CA PHE A 45 -20.94 0.67 5.53
C PHE A 45 -20.60 -0.80 5.33
N PHE A 46 -20.34 -1.57 6.40
CA PHE A 46 -19.94 -2.98 6.26
C PHE A 46 -21.10 -3.92 5.90
N ALA A 47 -22.36 -3.55 6.20
CA ALA A 47 -23.53 -4.26 5.69
C ALA A 47 -23.62 -4.23 4.16
N THR A 48 -23.13 -3.16 3.52
CA THR A 48 -23.09 -3.01 2.06
C THR A 48 -21.73 -3.34 1.45
N ASN A 49 -20.67 -3.43 2.27
CA ASN A 49 -19.28 -3.63 1.85
C ASN A 49 -18.60 -4.73 2.66
N ASN A 50 -19.08 -5.96 2.52
CA ASN A 50 -18.45 -7.14 3.14
C ASN A 50 -17.40 -7.83 2.25
N SER A 51 -17.34 -7.44 0.96
CA SER A 51 -16.37 -7.94 0.00
C SER A 51 -15.68 -6.81 -0.76
N PHE A 52 -14.36 -6.89 -0.86
CA PHE A 52 -13.48 -5.92 -1.49
C PHE A 52 -12.77 -6.59 -2.66
N VAL A 53 -13.15 -6.20 -3.88
CA VAL A 53 -12.61 -6.80 -5.11
C VAL A 53 -11.46 -5.95 -5.64
N TYR A 54 -10.26 -6.51 -5.65
CA TYR A 54 -9.11 -5.93 -6.34
C TYR A 54 -9.12 -6.33 -7.82
N LYS A 55 -8.92 -5.36 -8.70
CA LYS A 55 -8.93 -5.53 -10.15
C LYS A 55 -7.59 -5.22 -10.82
N GLY A 56 -6.56 -4.90 -10.03
CA GLY A 56 -5.23 -4.67 -10.57
C GLY A 56 -4.53 -5.98 -10.88
N GLU A 57 -3.32 -5.87 -11.42
CA GLU A 57 -2.44 -7.01 -11.56
C GLU A 57 -1.88 -7.41 -10.20
N PHE A 58 -1.72 -8.72 -10.03
CA PHE A 58 -0.96 -9.30 -8.95
C PHE A 58 0.42 -9.72 -9.45
N PHE A 59 1.35 -9.83 -8.51
CA PHE A 59 2.74 -10.15 -8.80
C PHE A 59 3.20 -11.27 -7.87
N PHE A 60 2.45 -12.36 -7.78
CA PHE A 60 2.97 -13.57 -7.17
C PHE A 60 3.79 -14.34 -8.18
N LYS A 61 4.77 -15.09 -7.69
CA LYS A 61 5.42 -16.14 -8.48
C LYS A 61 4.41 -17.27 -8.63
N ASP A 62 4.21 -17.76 -9.85
CA ASP A 62 3.28 -18.87 -10.08
C ASP A 62 3.69 -20.10 -9.25
N GLU A 63 2.73 -20.77 -8.62
CA GLU A 63 2.95 -21.93 -7.75
C GLU A 63 3.82 -23.02 -8.41
N SER A 64 3.66 -23.25 -9.71
CA SER A 64 4.45 -24.24 -10.45
C SER A 64 5.93 -23.88 -10.59
N LEU A 65 6.29 -22.61 -10.36
CA LEU A 65 7.65 -22.08 -10.42
C LEU A 65 8.22 -21.76 -9.03
N GLN A 66 7.45 -21.96 -7.96
CA GLN A 66 7.87 -21.70 -6.59
C GLN A 66 8.83 -22.79 -6.10
N SER A 67 9.90 -22.35 -5.44
CA SER A 67 10.73 -23.19 -4.59
C SER A 67 10.15 -23.26 -3.18
N GLU A 68 10.63 -24.21 -2.37
CA GLU A 68 10.25 -24.31 -0.95
C GLU A 68 10.57 -23.02 -0.16
N GLU A 69 11.70 -22.39 -0.48
CA GLU A 69 12.09 -21.08 0.07
C GLU A 69 11.07 -19.99 -0.31
N ASP A 70 10.53 -20.03 -1.53
CA ASP A 70 9.49 -19.08 -1.96
C ASP A 70 8.21 -19.29 -1.14
N THR A 71 7.79 -20.54 -0.94
CA THR A 71 6.59 -20.91 -0.16
C THR A 71 6.70 -20.49 1.31
N GLU A 72 7.85 -20.68 1.95
CA GLU A 72 8.07 -20.25 3.34
C GLU A 72 7.92 -18.72 3.45
N ARG A 73 8.51 -17.98 2.51
CA ARG A 73 8.37 -16.52 2.45
C ARG A 73 6.91 -16.10 2.24
N MET A 74 6.17 -16.83 1.39
CA MET A 74 4.77 -16.59 1.06
C MET A 74 3.77 -16.86 2.18
N THR A 75 4.19 -17.61 3.21
CA THR A 75 3.36 -17.92 4.38
C THR A 75 3.84 -17.20 5.65
N SER A 76 4.78 -16.27 5.48
CA SER A 76 5.34 -15.43 6.55
C SER A 76 4.71 -14.03 6.58
N GLY A 77 5.05 -13.22 7.60
CA GLY A 77 4.55 -11.86 7.77
C GLY A 77 4.76 -10.89 6.58
N VAL A 78 5.58 -11.26 5.60
CA VAL A 78 5.79 -10.54 4.33
C VAL A 78 4.52 -10.53 3.47
N THR A 79 3.82 -11.66 3.35
CA THR A 79 2.57 -11.75 2.58
C THR A 79 1.47 -10.89 3.19
N THR A 80 1.47 -10.78 4.52
CA THR A 80 0.59 -9.86 5.22
C THR A 80 0.77 -8.40 4.78
N THR A 81 2.00 -7.98 4.47
CA THR A 81 2.29 -6.65 3.93
C THR A 81 1.68 -6.42 2.57
N MET A 82 1.83 -7.38 1.67
CA MET A 82 1.24 -7.28 0.35
C MET A 82 -0.28 -7.16 0.43
N PHE A 83 -0.95 -8.02 1.20
CA PHE A 83 -2.40 -7.97 1.34
C PHE A 83 -2.90 -6.67 1.93
N ARG A 84 -2.16 -6.06 2.87
CA ARG A 84 -2.46 -4.71 3.34
C ARG A 84 -2.33 -3.65 2.25
N ASN A 85 -1.38 -3.77 1.32
CA ASN A 85 -1.31 -2.88 0.15
C ASN A 85 -2.53 -3.04 -0.78
N ILE A 86 -2.99 -4.27 -0.99
CA ILE A 86 -4.19 -4.53 -1.78
C ILE A 86 -5.45 -3.99 -1.05
N LEU A 87 -5.51 -4.15 0.27
CA LEU A 87 -6.55 -3.54 1.10
C LEU A 87 -6.51 -2.01 1.04
N ASN A 88 -5.34 -1.39 0.89
CA ASN A 88 -5.24 0.06 0.66
C ASN A 88 -5.92 0.49 -0.64
N GLN A 89 -5.69 -0.27 -1.71
CA GLN A 89 -6.26 0.03 -3.02
C GLN A 89 -7.76 -0.28 -3.12
N THR A 90 -8.28 -1.08 -2.19
CA THR A 90 -9.68 -1.53 -2.17
C THR A 90 -10.45 -0.95 -0.97
N LEU A 91 -10.33 -1.57 0.21
CA LEU A 91 -10.97 -1.18 1.46
C LEU A 91 -10.73 0.30 1.79
N VAL A 92 -9.47 0.74 1.90
CA VAL A 92 -9.16 2.12 2.33
C VAL A 92 -9.65 3.14 1.33
N LYS A 93 -9.46 2.89 0.03
CA LYS A 93 -9.99 3.78 -1.01
C LYS A 93 -11.51 3.93 -0.90
N LYS A 94 -12.23 2.83 -0.70
CA LYS A 94 -13.70 2.86 -0.56
C LYS A 94 -14.13 3.55 0.74
N PHE A 95 -13.39 3.31 1.82
CA PHE A 95 -13.60 3.92 3.12
C PHE A 95 -13.42 5.44 3.05
N ASN A 96 -12.34 5.91 2.40
CA ASN A 96 -12.04 7.34 2.23
C ASN A 96 -13.04 8.07 1.32
N ILE A 97 -13.74 7.36 0.44
CA ILE A 97 -14.84 7.94 -0.34
C ILE A 97 -16.07 8.15 0.54
N PHE A 98 -16.28 7.29 1.55
CA PHE A 98 -17.50 7.27 2.35
C PHE A 98 -17.41 8.11 3.62
N PHE A 99 -16.24 8.18 4.26
CA PHE A 99 -16.08 8.80 5.59
C PHE A 99 -15.25 10.08 5.57
N THR A 100 -15.67 11.07 6.38
CA THR A 100 -14.88 12.25 6.76
C THR A 100 -14.22 11.99 8.11
N TYR A 101 -12.89 12.01 8.16
CA TYR A 101 -12.15 11.80 9.41
C TYR A 101 -10.70 12.27 9.31
N LEU A 102 -10.08 12.54 10.46
CA LEU A 102 -8.63 12.70 10.55
C LEU A 102 -8.00 11.34 10.78
N GLN A 103 -7.20 10.87 9.82
CA GLN A 103 -6.61 9.53 9.87
C GLN A 103 -5.79 9.27 11.14
N SER A 104 -5.07 10.26 11.67
CA SER A 104 -4.30 10.16 12.92
C SER A 104 -5.16 9.88 14.16
N ASP A 105 -6.48 10.10 14.10
CA ASP A 105 -7.38 9.88 15.22
C ASP A 105 -7.87 8.42 15.32
N TYR A 106 -7.56 7.57 14.33
CA TYR A 106 -8.10 6.21 14.21
C TYR A 106 -7.00 5.19 13.97
N THR A 107 -7.15 3.99 14.54
CA THR A 107 -6.28 2.85 14.27
C THR A 107 -7.09 1.74 13.62
N PHE A 108 -6.59 1.21 12.51
CA PHE A 108 -7.18 0.07 11.79
C PHE A 108 -6.30 -1.16 11.98
N ARG A 109 -6.90 -2.25 12.46
CA ARG A 109 -6.18 -3.52 12.67
C ARG A 109 -6.85 -4.64 11.92
N ILE A 110 -6.09 -5.27 11.02
CA ILE A 110 -6.49 -6.50 10.31
C ILE A 110 -6.00 -7.71 11.12
N TYR A 111 -6.85 -8.71 11.28
CA TYR A 111 -6.53 -9.96 11.96
C TYR A 111 -7.20 -11.16 11.27
N ASN A 112 -6.80 -12.37 11.66
CA ASN A 112 -7.29 -13.63 11.11
C ASN A 112 -7.22 -13.73 9.58
N MET A 113 -6.22 -13.08 9.00
CA MET A 113 -6.00 -13.11 7.56
C MET A 113 -5.43 -14.47 7.16
N LYS A 114 -6.22 -15.27 6.45
CA LYS A 114 -5.80 -16.61 6.03
C LYS A 114 -5.01 -16.53 4.72
N GLU A 115 -3.74 -16.92 4.79
CA GLU A 115 -2.82 -16.94 3.64
C GLU A 115 -2.92 -18.28 2.88
N PHE A 116 -2.36 -18.30 1.66
CA PHE A 116 -2.29 -19.47 0.79
C PHE A 116 -0.83 -19.86 0.58
N ASN A 117 -0.57 -21.17 0.45
CA ASN A 117 0.80 -21.68 0.25
C ASN A 117 1.34 -21.44 -1.16
N GLY A 118 0.48 -21.03 -2.10
CA GLY A 118 0.82 -20.75 -3.49
C GLY A 118 -0.31 -20.03 -4.21
N TYR A 119 0.00 -19.43 -5.36
CA TYR A 119 -0.97 -18.76 -6.22
C TYR A 119 -0.84 -19.26 -7.67
N ILE A 120 -1.94 -19.70 -8.23
CA ILE A 120 -2.07 -20.27 -9.57
C ILE A 120 -2.62 -19.19 -10.49
N LEU A 121 -2.00 -19.03 -11.66
CA LEU A 121 -2.45 -18.09 -12.66
C LEU A 121 -3.94 -18.24 -13.02
N ASN A 122 -4.62 -17.10 -13.12
CA ASN A 122 -6.04 -16.95 -13.42
C ASN A 122 -6.99 -17.57 -12.37
N GLN A 123 -6.49 -17.96 -11.20
CA GLN A 123 -7.33 -18.39 -10.09
C GLN A 123 -7.85 -17.20 -9.29
N ILE A 124 -9.14 -17.25 -8.93
CA ILE A 124 -9.77 -16.28 -8.04
C ILE A 124 -9.53 -16.74 -6.59
N TYR A 125 -8.96 -15.84 -5.80
CA TYR A 125 -8.71 -16.03 -4.37
C TYR A 125 -9.67 -15.19 -3.55
N ASN A 126 -10.25 -15.81 -2.53
CA ASN A 126 -11.10 -15.15 -1.54
C ASN A 126 -10.43 -15.25 -0.18
N LEU A 127 -9.73 -14.19 0.19
CA LEU A 127 -9.01 -14.10 1.45
C LEU A 127 -9.93 -13.51 2.51
N LYS A 128 -10.23 -14.32 3.53
CA LYS A 128 -11.02 -13.87 4.67
C LYS A 128 -10.15 -13.14 5.68
N PHE A 129 -10.67 -12.06 6.23
CA PHE A 129 -10.02 -11.29 7.27
C PHE A 129 -11.07 -10.63 8.17
N ASP A 130 -10.61 -10.20 9.33
CA ASP A 130 -11.39 -9.40 10.25
C ASP A 130 -10.72 -8.04 10.47
N LEU A 131 -11.53 -7.04 10.82
CA LEU A 131 -11.11 -5.66 10.99
C LEU A 131 -11.58 -5.10 12.33
N THR A 132 -10.68 -4.43 13.05
CA THR A 132 -11.02 -3.57 14.18
C THR A 132 -10.66 -2.13 13.83
N ILE A 133 -11.58 -1.21 14.15
CA ILE A 133 -11.37 0.24 14.06
C ILE A 133 -11.51 0.81 15.47
N THR A 134 -10.46 1.46 15.97
CA THR A 134 -10.50 2.12 17.28
C THR A 134 -10.17 3.60 17.20
N SER A 135 -10.73 4.39 18.11
CA SER A 135 -10.35 5.79 18.34
C SER A 135 -10.56 6.12 19.82
N LYS A 136 -9.49 6.47 20.53
CA LYS A 136 -9.60 6.94 21.92
C LYS A 136 -10.28 8.31 21.98
N LYS A 137 -9.92 9.21 21.06
CA LYS A 137 -10.44 10.58 20.98
C LYS A 137 -11.94 10.60 20.69
N ASN A 138 -12.41 9.71 19.81
CA ASN A 138 -13.82 9.65 19.39
C ASN A 138 -14.61 8.52 20.08
N ASN A 139 -14.02 7.84 21.07
CA ASN A 139 -14.61 6.70 21.80
C ASN A 139 -15.20 5.60 20.89
N ILE A 140 -14.45 5.22 19.84
CA ILE A 140 -14.83 4.16 18.91
C ILE A 140 -14.06 2.88 19.24
N ASN A 141 -14.78 1.77 19.31
CA ASN A 141 -14.22 0.41 19.31
C ASN A 141 -15.16 -0.50 18.50
N PHE A 142 -14.93 -0.56 17.21
CA PHE A 142 -15.76 -1.27 16.25
C PHE A 142 -15.03 -2.51 15.72
N LYS A 143 -15.75 -3.63 15.59
CA LYS A 143 -15.23 -4.89 15.06
C LYS A 143 -16.14 -5.40 13.95
N GLN A 144 -15.53 -5.87 12.87
CA GLN A 144 -16.21 -6.51 11.76
C GLN A 144 -15.46 -7.79 11.38
N GLU A 145 -16.19 -8.89 11.34
CA GLU A 145 -15.63 -10.21 11.03
C GLU A 145 -16.06 -10.68 9.65
N ASN A 146 -15.35 -11.68 9.12
CA ASN A 146 -15.66 -12.37 7.87
C ASN A 146 -15.69 -11.46 6.63
N LEU A 147 -14.87 -10.40 6.63
CA LEU A 147 -14.65 -9.62 5.42
C LEU A 147 -13.88 -10.44 4.40
N VAL A 148 -14.13 -10.19 3.12
CA VAL A 148 -13.49 -10.92 2.02
C VAL A 148 -12.72 -9.95 1.15
N LEU A 149 -11.40 -10.13 1.05
CA LEU A 149 -10.62 -9.58 -0.04
C LEU A 149 -10.62 -10.58 -1.19
N GLN A 150 -11.16 -10.17 -2.33
CA GLN A 150 -11.16 -10.97 -3.55
C GLN A 150 -10.15 -10.42 -4.53
N PHE A 151 -9.34 -11.29 -5.11
CA PHE A 151 -8.45 -10.96 -6.21
C PHE A 151 -8.27 -12.14 -7.15
N THR A 152 -7.72 -11.87 -8.35
CA THR A 152 -7.32 -12.91 -9.29
C THR A 152 -5.81 -12.85 -9.43
N GLU A 153 -5.14 -14.00 -9.33
CA GLU A 153 -3.71 -14.05 -9.64
C GLU A 153 -3.53 -13.89 -11.15
N THR A 154 -2.75 -12.90 -11.53
CA THR A 154 -2.45 -12.58 -12.94
C THR A 154 -0.95 -12.61 -13.11
N LYS A 155 -0.45 -13.07 -14.27
CA LYS A 155 0.99 -13.09 -14.52
C LYS A 155 1.56 -11.67 -14.45
N GLN A 156 2.80 -11.55 -14.00
CA GLN A 156 3.62 -10.37 -14.26
C GLN A 156 3.85 -10.23 -15.77
N TYR A 157 3.16 -9.28 -16.41
CA TYR A 157 3.33 -9.07 -17.86
C TYR A 157 4.29 -7.93 -18.22
N ASP A 158 4.61 -7.05 -17.27
CA ASP A 158 5.47 -5.89 -17.52
C ASP A 158 6.40 -5.63 -16.33
N GLU A 159 7.71 -5.83 -16.54
CA GLU A 159 8.75 -5.61 -15.52
C GLU A 159 8.86 -4.12 -15.12
N TYR A 160 8.63 -3.21 -16.06
CA TYR A 160 8.66 -1.79 -15.77
C TYR A 160 7.47 -1.37 -14.92
N LYS A 161 6.28 -1.86 -15.27
CA LYS A 161 5.06 -1.65 -14.49
C LYS A 161 5.19 -2.24 -13.08
N TRP A 162 5.78 -3.43 -12.95
CA TRP A 162 6.09 -4.01 -11.64
C TRP A 162 6.98 -3.07 -10.84
N LEU A 163 8.05 -2.55 -11.42
CA LEU A 163 8.99 -1.67 -10.71
C LEU A 163 8.29 -0.39 -10.25
N ILE A 164 7.42 0.18 -11.08
CA ILE A 164 6.60 1.34 -10.71
C ILE A 164 5.69 1.03 -9.53
N GLU A 165 4.91 -0.04 -9.60
CA GLU A 165 3.93 -0.40 -8.56
C GLU A 165 4.61 -0.81 -7.26
N TYR A 166 5.72 -1.55 -7.34
CA TYR A 166 6.57 -1.91 -6.20
C TYR A 166 7.09 -0.65 -5.49
N VAL A 167 7.73 0.26 -6.24
CA VAL A 167 8.31 1.48 -5.68
C VAL A 167 7.22 2.40 -5.12
N ASN A 168 6.10 2.55 -5.82
CA ASN A 168 4.95 3.31 -5.33
C ASN A 168 4.35 2.72 -4.06
N GLY A 169 4.16 1.39 -4.02
CA GLY A 169 3.64 0.67 -2.87
C GLY A 169 4.56 0.82 -1.67
N TYR A 170 5.87 0.67 -1.88
CA TYR A 170 6.87 0.83 -0.83
C TYR A 170 6.90 2.27 -0.32
N ILE A 171 7.02 3.30 -1.18
CA ILE A 171 7.10 4.71 -0.75
C ILE A 171 5.82 5.16 -0.02
N ASN A 172 4.66 4.71 -0.48
CA ASN A 172 3.37 5.12 0.10
C ASN A 172 2.92 4.24 1.27
N PHE A 173 3.69 3.20 1.61
CA PHE A 173 3.40 2.24 2.66
C PHE A 173 3.07 2.92 4.00
N GLY A 174 3.89 3.87 4.43
CA GLY A 174 3.71 4.59 5.70
C GLY A 174 2.54 5.55 5.77
N LYS A 175 1.89 5.84 4.64
CA LYS A 175 0.84 6.86 4.55
C LYS A 175 -0.57 6.31 4.71
N SER A 176 -0.77 4.99 4.73
CA SER A 176 -2.10 4.40 4.86
C SER A 176 -2.52 4.16 6.32
N ILE A 177 -3.84 4.29 6.57
CA ILE A 177 -4.50 3.99 7.86
C ILE A 177 -4.26 2.56 8.35
N LEU A 178 -4.03 1.60 7.44
CA LEU A 178 -3.79 0.19 7.80
C LEU A 178 -2.36 -0.03 8.33
N TRP A 179 -1.51 1.00 8.24
CA TRP A 179 -0.09 0.96 8.54
C TRP A 179 0.34 1.91 9.64
N GLN A 180 -0.60 2.71 10.17
CA GLN A 180 -0.36 3.52 11.35
C GLN A 180 -0.46 2.64 12.59
N ASP A 181 0.66 2.51 13.32
CA ASP A 181 0.66 1.90 14.64
C ASP A 181 -0.15 2.78 15.62
N PHE A 182 -0.40 2.22 16.83
CA PHE A 182 -1.23 2.77 17.92
C PHE A 182 -0.88 4.21 18.37
N TRP A 183 0.22 4.76 17.86
CA TRP A 183 0.73 6.10 18.17
C TRP A 183 0.34 7.17 17.12
N GLY A 184 -0.38 6.82 16.05
CA GLY A 184 -0.89 7.78 15.07
C GLY A 184 0.18 8.37 14.14
N PHE A 185 1.37 7.75 14.11
CA PHE A 185 2.51 8.22 13.32
C PHE A 185 2.67 7.39 12.04
N PRO A 186 2.95 8.01 10.88
CA PRO A 186 3.29 7.29 9.67
C PRO A 186 4.59 6.52 9.88
N ARG A 187 4.55 5.19 9.71
CA ARG A 187 5.78 4.38 9.71
C ARG A 187 6.45 4.56 8.36
N PHE A 188 7.52 5.36 8.30
CA PHE A 188 8.21 5.56 7.04
C PHE A 188 8.91 4.27 6.62
N PRO A 189 8.70 3.82 5.38
CA PRO A 189 9.25 2.56 4.88
C PRO A 189 10.75 2.68 4.60
N ILE A 190 11.24 3.89 4.30
CA ILE A 190 12.68 4.20 4.19
C ILE A 190 13.08 5.09 5.38
N GLU A 191 13.44 4.47 6.51
CA GLU A 191 14.03 5.16 7.66
C GLU A 191 15.56 5.09 7.53
N VAL A 192 16.14 5.93 6.66
CA VAL A 192 17.60 5.96 6.49
C VAL A 192 18.25 6.45 7.78
N LEU A 193 19.10 5.63 8.41
CA LEU A 193 19.83 6.07 9.59
C LEU A 193 20.89 7.09 9.21
N ALA A 194 20.83 8.28 9.81
CA ALA A 194 21.88 9.29 9.70
C ALA A 194 23.05 8.89 10.61
N ILE A 195 24.00 8.13 10.05
CA ILE A 195 25.22 7.70 10.74
C ILE A 195 26.05 8.92 11.15
N ILE A 196 26.45 8.97 12.43
CA ILE A 196 27.37 9.99 12.94
C ILE A 196 28.65 9.32 13.44
N ASN A 197 29.78 9.81 12.95
CA ASN A 197 31.12 9.53 13.47
C ASN A 197 32.06 10.72 13.18
N SER A 198 33.35 10.59 13.49
CA SER A 198 34.35 11.63 13.26
C SER A 198 34.51 12.02 11.79
N GLU A 199 34.29 11.10 10.86
CA GLU A 199 34.42 11.32 9.41
C GLU A 199 33.12 11.81 8.76
N PHE A 200 32.01 11.70 9.50
CA PHE A 200 30.66 12.05 9.08
C PHE A 200 29.85 12.72 10.20
N PRO A 201 30.24 13.96 10.60
CA PRO A 201 29.55 14.70 11.65
C PRO A 201 28.17 15.22 11.21
N LYS A 202 27.33 15.63 12.18
CA LYS A 202 25.93 16.03 11.96
C LYS A 202 25.79 17.15 10.92
N GLU A 203 26.71 18.09 10.90
CA GLU A 203 26.65 19.30 10.06
C GLU A 203 26.71 18.98 8.57
N ILE A 204 27.27 17.83 8.18
CA ILE A 204 27.32 17.42 6.78
C ILE A 204 25.90 17.18 6.23
N TYR A 205 24.98 16.72 7.06
CA TYR A 205 23.59 16.53 6.67
C TYR A 205 22.86 17.84 6.40
N ASN A 206 23.36 18.98 6.85
CA ASN A 206 22.73 20.28 6.54
C ASN A 206 23.13 20.81 5.15
N GLN A 207 24.01 20.11 4.43
CA GLN A 207 24.55 20.55 3.15
C GLN A 207 23.80 19.88 1.98
N ASN A 208 23.09 20.69 1.19
CA ASN A 208 22.39 20.22 0.00
C ASN A 208 23.36 19.56 -0.99
N ASN A 209 22.94 18.43 -1.56
CA ASN A 209 23.70 17.62 -2.52
C ASN A 209 25.12 17.24 -2.06
N ASN A 210 25.35 17.10 -0.75
CA ASN A 210 26.63 16.59 -0.27
C ASN A 210 26.87 15.15 -0.74
N ILE A 211 27.98 14.89 -1.42
CA ILE A 211 28.28 13.60 -2.05
C ILE A 211 28.33 12.44 -1.05
N LYS A 212 28.81 12.67 0.17
CA LYS A 212 28.86 11.62 1.20
C LYS A 212 27.45 11.23 1.66
N VAL A 213 26.54 12.21 1.78
CA VAL A 213 25.12 11.97 2.12
C VAL A 213 24.42 11.22 0.98
N LEU A 214 24.61 11.64 -0.27
CA LEU A 214 24.07 10.95 -1.44
C LEU A 214 24.53 9.48 -1.48
N ASN A 215 25.82 9.22 -1.25
CA ASN A 215 26.37 7.87 -1.24
C ASN A 215 25.83 7.03 -0.08
N LEU A 216 25.69 7.62 1.13
CA LEU A 216 25.09 6.94 2.27
C LEU A 216 23.66 6.50 1.96
N ILE A 217 22.83 7.41 1.46
CA ILE A 217 21.42 7.12 1.16
C ILE A 217 21.32 6.06 0.07
N SER A 218 22.12 6.18 -1.00
CA SER A 218 22.15 5.21 -2.11
C SER A 218 22.51 3.81 -1.61
N LYS A 219 23.56 3.70 -0.80
CA LYS A 219 24.00 2.43 -0.22
C LYS A 219 22.94 1.84 0.70
N TYR A 220 22.45 2.63 1.66
CA TYR A 220 21.47 2.18 2.64
C TYR A 220 20.17 1.71 1.98
N CYS A 221 19.64 2.50 1.04
CA CYS A 221 18.45 2.12 0.29
C CYS A 221 18.74 0.86 -0.55
N THR A 222 19.86 0.77 -1.26
CA THR A 222 20.20 -0.42 -2.04
C THR A 222 20.26 -1.67 -1.16
N GLU A 223 20.89 -1.62 0.01
CA GLU A 223 20.91 -2.76 0.96
C GLU A 223 19.48 -3.16 1.38
N ILE A 224 18.60 -2.18 1.59
CA ILE A 224 17.16 -2.42 1.82
C ILE A 224 16.41 -2.85 0.57
N PHE A 225 16.94 -2.88 -0.65
CA PHE A 225 16.17 -3.41 -1.78
C PHE A 225 16.86 -4.54 -2.54
N SER A 226 18.11 -4.86 -2.19
CA SER A 226 18.90 -5.92 -2.82
C SER A 226 19.27 -7.05 -1.87
N ASP A 227 19.52 -6.75 -0.59
CA ASP A 227 20.24 -7.66 0.32
C ASP A 227 19.40 -8.07 1.52
N ASN A 228 18.45 -7.25 1.94
CA ASN A 228 17.59 -7.62 3.04
C ASN A 228 16.54 -8.64 2.57
N ASP A 229 16.60 -9.88 3.08
CA ASP A 229 15.59 -10.91 2.84
C ASP A 229 14.17 -10.42 3.22
N LEU A 230 14.08 -9.44 4.12
CA LEU A 230 12.83 -8.78 4.49
C LEU A 230 12.35 -7.74 3.48
N SER A 231 13.09 -7.39 2.44
CA SER A 231 12.79 -6.28 1.53
C SER A 231 12.50 -6.67 0.09
N SER A 232 12.98 -7.85 -0.31
CA SER A 232 12.53 -8.60 -1.49
C SER A 232 11.07 -9.05 -1.39
N GLN A 233 10.23 -8.33 -0.62
CA GLN A 233 8.87 -8.66 -0.17
C GLN A 233 7.88 -8.98 -1.28
N TRP A 234 8.27 -8.78 -2.53
CA TRP A 234 7.51 -9.13 -3.70
C TRP A 234 8.23 -10.28 -4.43
N PHE A 235 8.15 -11.47 -3.81
CA PHE A 235 8.27 -12.86 -4.30
C PHE A 235 9.38 -13.26 -5.29
N TYR A 236 10.21 -12.33 -5.75
CA TYR A 236 11.17 -12.54 -6.82
C TYR A 236 12.54 -12.12 -6.31
N ARG A 237 13.26 -13.09 -5.71
CA ARG A 237 14.64 -12.90 -5.23
C ARG A 237 15.59 -12.44 -6.33
N GLU A 238 15.26 -12.76 -7.58
CA GLU A 238 15.96 -12.33 -8.78
C GLU A 238 15.75 -10.84 -9.13
N LYS A 239 14.73 -10.18 -8.55
CA LYS A 239 14.35 -8.78 -8.80
C LYS A 239 14.93 -7.83 -7.74
N ARG A 240 16.23 -7.93 -7.50
CA ARG A 240 16.97 -7.01 -6.62
C ARG A 240 17.07 -5.62 -7.24
N ILE A 241 16.90 -4.59 -6.41
CA ILE A 241 16.88 -3.19 -6.87
C ILE A 241 18.11 -2.46 -6.33
N GLU A 242 18.79 -1.75 -7.21
CA GLU A 242 19.77 -0.71 -6.90
C GLU A 242 19.07 0.64 -6.79
N VAL A 243 19.46 1.43 -5.79
CA VAL A 243 18.94 2.77 -5.57
C VAL A 243 20.06 3.79 -5.65
N ILE A 244 19.89 4.78 -6.52
CA ILE A 244 20.82 5.90 -6.69
C ILE A 244 20.14 7.17 -6.21
N THR A 245 20.81 7.92 -5.35
CA THR A 245 20.34 9.24 -4.87
C THR A 245 20.90 10.32 -5.79
N ASN A 246 20.02 10.91 -6.61
CA ASN A 246 20.40 11.93 -7.59
C ASN A 246 20.51 13.32 -6.97
N SER A 247 19.68 13.61 -5.97
CA SER A 247 19.70 14.89 -5.27
C SER A 247 19.28 14.76 -3.81
N TYR A 248 19.73 15.72 -3.01
CA TYR A 248 19.50 15.82 -1.57
C TYR A 248 19.29 17.28 -1.18
N GLU A 249 18.18 17.55 -0.49
CA GLU A 249 17.81 18.85 0.05
C GLU A 249 17.45 18.70 1.53
N TYR A 250 18.15 19.41 2.40
CA TYR A 250 17.85 19.44 3.83
C TYR A 250 16.58 20.26 4.09
N LEU A 251 15.62 19.69 4.83
CA LEU A 251 14.33 20.31 5.13
C LEU A 251 14.22 20.80 6.59
N GLY A 252 15.19 20.49 7.44
CA GLY A 252 15.12 20.80 8.87
C GLY A 252 15.29 19.57 9.77
N GLN A 253 15.09 19.77 11.06
CA GLN A 253 15.11 18.70 12.04
C GLN A 253 13.80 17.90 12.01
N LEU A 254 13.85 16.67 12.53
CA LEU A 254 12.64 15.90 12.83
C LEU A 254 11.78 16.63 13.87
N PRO A 255 10.44 16.49 13.83
CA PRO A 255 9.58 17.03 14.88
C PRO A 255 9.99 16.49 16.25
N GLU A 256 9.80 17.28 17.30
CA GLU A 256 10.22 16.95 18.69
C GLU A 256 9.66 15.62 19.20
N THR A 257 8.53 15.16 18.66
CA THR A 257 7.92 13.87 18.99
C THR A 257 8.70 12.66 18.44
N TYR A 258 9.68 12.88 17.57
CA TYR A 258 10.56 11.88 16.99
C TYR A 258 11.96 11.99 17.59
N LYS A 259 12.75 10.90 17.51
CA LYS A 259 14.15 10.91 17.95
C LYS A 259 14.94 12.01 17.23
N ASP A 260 16.03 12.48 17.85
CA ASP A 260 16.96 13.43 17.23
C ASP A 260 17.38 12.96 15.83
N GLY A 261 17.32 13.86 14.86
CA GLY A 261 17.51 13.53 13.45
C GLY A 261 17.07 14.65 12.52
N ILE A 262 17.09 14.36 11.22
CA ILE A 262 16.82 15.34 10.17
C ILE A 262 15.74 14.86 9.20
N ARG A 263 15.17 15.83 8.48
CA ARG A 263 14.29 15.63 7.35
C ARG A 263 15.01 16.06 6.09
N ALA A 264 14.86 15.28 5.03
CA ALA A 264 15.43 15.60 3.73
C ALA A 264 14.45 15.27 2.61
N LYS A 265 14.44 16.10 1.57
CA LYS A 265 13.85 15.74 0.28
C LYS A 265 14.94 15.17 -0.60
N VAL A 266 14.70 14.01 -1.20
CA VAL A 266 15.65 13.38 -2.10
C VAL A 266 14.98 12.90 -3.37
N ASN A 267 15.73 12.90 -4.46
CA ASN A 267 15.34 12.28 -5.72
C ASN A 267 16.08 10.96 -5.87
N LEU A 268 15.35 9.86 -5.94
CA LEU A 268 15.89 8.49 -6.03
C LEU A 268 15.57 7.87 -7.39
N THR A 269 16.58 7.25 -8.01
CA THR A 269 16.42 6.32 -9.12
C THR A 269 16.45 4.90 -8.59
N PHE A 270 15.40 4.13 -8.87
CA PHE A 270 15.31 2.71 -8.59
C PHE A 270 15.49 1.94 -9.90
N THR A 271 16.37 0.96 -9.91
CA THR A 271 16.63 0.13 -11.09
C THR A 271 16.89 -1.31 -10.69
N TYR A 272 16.60 -2.29 -11.54
CA TYR A 272 17.04 -3.65 -11.26
C TYR A 272 18.56 -3.76 -11.35
N LEU A 273 19.18 -4.55 -10.44
CA LEU A 273 20.63 -4.82 -10.50
C LEU A 273 21.06 -5.41 -11.84
N ASN A 274 20.22 -6.26 -12.42
CA ASN A 274 20.52 -6.99 -13.66
C ASN A 274 19.95 -6.33 -14.92
N ASN A 275 19.19 -5.23 -14.79
CA ASN A 275 18.62 -4.51 -15.92
C ASN A 275 18.53 -3.01 -15.60
N LYS A 276 19.52 -2.26 -16.07
CA LYS A 276 19.64 -0.81 -15.84
C LYS A 276 18.80 0.06 -16.78
N GLU A 277 18.20 -0.54 -17.80
CA GLU A 277 17.37 0.19 -18.77
C GLU A 277 15.98 0.51 -18.21
N LEU A 278 15.51 -0.31 -17.27
CA LEU A 278 14.23 -0.11 -16.59
C LEU A 278 14.46 0.58 -15.25
N PHE A 279 14.09 1.86 -15.18
CA PHE A 279 14.26 2.65 -13.97
C PHE A 279 13.06 3.52 -13.65
N VAL A 280 12.82 3.72 -12.36
CA VAL A 280 11.76 4.59 -11.83
C VAL A 280 12.41 5.68 -11.00
N ILE A 281 12.03 6.93 -11.26
CA ILE A 281 12.50 8.09 -10.49
C ILE A 281 11.38 8.57 -9.57
N LYS A 282 11.71 8.82 -8.29
CA LYS A 282 10.76 9.35 -7.31
C LYS A 282 11.41 10.40 -6.41
N ASP A 283 10.64 11.45 -6.14
CA ASP A 283 10.92 12.34 -5.02
C ASP A 283 10.31 11.75 -3.75
N VAL A 284 11.13 11.66 -2.71
CA VAL A 284 10.72 11.18 -1.38
C VAL A 284 11.22 12.11 -0.30
N GLU A 285 10.42 12.23 0.75
CA GLU A 285 10.87 12.82 2.01
C GLU A 285 11.40 11.68 2.89
N LEU A 286 12.66 11.80 3.31
CA LEU A 286 13.31 10.89 4.23
C LEU A 286 13.35 11.50 5.62
N TRP A 287 13.07 10.64 6.59
CA TRP A 287 13.17 10.95 8.01
C TRP A 287 14.35 10.15 8.54
N MET A 288 15.43 10.84 8.86
CA MET A 288 16.72 10.22 9.13
C MET A 288 17.13 10.43 10.59
N PRO A 289 16.73 9.53 11.52
CA PRO A 289 17.16 9.62 12.90
C PRO A 289 18.67 9.41 12.97
N PHE A 290 19.31 10.14 13.88
CA PHE A 290 20.74 10.03 14.09
C PHE A 290 21.10 8.70 14.77
N PHE A 291 22.15 8.06 14.27
CA PHE A 291 22.70 6.84 14.83
C PHE A 291 24.21 6.99 15.07
N HIS A 292 24.62 6.91 16.34
CA HIS A 292 26.02 7.02 16.71
C HIS A 292 26.71 5.67 16.55
N VAL A 293 27.69 5.61 15.65
CA VAL A 293 28.58 4.45 15.51
C VAL A 293 29.81 4.71 16.36
N GLN A 294 29.98 3.93 17.43
CA GLN A 294 31.27 3.85 18.13
C GLN A 294 32.20 3.00 17.27
N LEU A 295 33.25 3.62 16.73
CA LEU A 295 34.36 2.93 16.08
C LEU A 295 35.46 2.64 17.10
#